data_AF-A0A2V9VPA3-F1
#
_entry.id   AF-A0A2V9VPA3-F1
#
_cell.length_a   1.000
_cell.length_b   1.000
_cell.length_c   1.000
_cell.angle_alpha   90.00
_cell.angle_beta   90.00
_cell.angle_gamma   90.00
#
_symmetry.space_group_name_H-M   'P 1'
#
loop_
_entity.id
_entity.type
_entity.pdbx_description
1 polymer ?
#
loop_
_entity_poly.entity_id
_entity_poly.type
_entity_poly.pdbx_seq_one_letter_code
_entity_poly.pdbx_strand_id
1 'polypeptide(L)'
;MAREGAGRPKWPFRCLAGETIGGKAIVAKRISGTEESGDCQILFLHLADDSRFGKIIAELDKKPILTVSDMPHFIKRGGMIQFVPEEKKVRFEVNLTATQHAGLKLSSELLKVATAVRRDRD
;
A
#
# COMPACT_ATOMS: atom_id res chain seq x y z
N MET A 1 36.54 -6.25 -19.20
CA MET A 1 35.76 -6.12 -17.95
C MET A 1 34.29 -6.02 -18.31
N ALA A 2 33.61 -7.16 -18.37
CA ALA A 2 32.16 -7.21 -18.58
C ALA A 2 31.49 -6.94 -17.22
N ARG A 3 30.60 -5.95 -17.15
CA ARG A 3 29.78 -5.72 -15.96
C ARG A 3 28.66 -6.75 -15.93
N GLU A 4 28.68 -7.54 -14.87
CA GLU A 4 27.70 -8.55 -14.47
C GLU A 4 26.27 -8.12 -14.78
N GLY A 5 25.51 -9.04 -15.38
CA GLY A 5 24.09 -8.84 -15.66
C GLY A 5 23.32 -8.58 -14.37
N ALA A 6 22.73 -7.40 -14.26
CA ALA A 6 21.71 -7.12 -13.25
C ALA A 6 20.54 -8.08 -13.50
N GLY A 7 20.49 -9.17 -12.73
CA GLY A 7 19.35 -10.09 -12.71
C GLY A 7 18.08 -9.26 -12.59
N ARG A 8 17.17 -9.40 -13.56
CA ARG A 8 15.93 -8.62 -13.59
C ARG A 8 15.25 -8.81 -12.23
N PRO A 9 15.00 -7.75 -11.44
CA PRO A 9 14.38 -7.91 -10.14
C PRO A 9 13.05 -8.65 -10.31
N LYS A 10 12.84 -9.71 -9.53
CA LYS A 10 11.57 -10.46 -9.52
C LYS A 10 10.50 -9.54 -8.92
N TRP A 11 9.90 -8.73 -9.79
CA TRP A 11 8.83 -7.81 -9.43
C TRP A 11 7.55 -8.60 -9.16
N PRO A 12 6.96 -8.52 -7.94
CA PRO A 12 5.84 -9.37 -7.54
C PRO A 12 4.54 -9.06 -8.31
N PHE A 13 4.42 -7.87 -8.91
CA PHE A 13 3.19 -7.44 -9.59
C PHE A 13 3.17 -7.67 -11.10
N ARG A 14 4.03 -8.55 -11.63
CA ARG A 14 4.01 -8.87 -13.07
C ARG A 14 2.69 -9.48 -13.53
N CYS A 15 1.98 -10.16 -12.64
CA CYS A 15 0.64 -10.70 -12.89
C CYS A 15 -0.42 -9.63 -13.17
N LEU A 16 -0.16 -8.35 -12.87
CA LEU A 16 -1.09 -7.26 -13.16
C LEU A 16 -0.97 -6.73 -14.60
N ALA A 17 0.02 -7.20 -15.37
CA ALA A 17 0.23 -6.73 -16.73
C ALA A 17 -0.95 -7.13 -17.64
N GLY A 18 -1.63 -6.14 -18.21
CA GLY A 18 -2.79 -6.35 -19.07
C GLY A 18 -4.12 -6.48 -18.32
N GLU A 19 -4.10 -6.47 -16.99
CA GLU A 19 -5.31 -6.51 -16.17
C GLU A 19 -6.04 -5.16 -16.18
N THR A 20 -7.36 -5.23 -15.98
CA THR A 20 -8.22 -4.03 -15.90
C THR A 20 -9.17 -4.11 -14.73
N ILE A 21 -9.49 -2.95 -14.14
CA ILE A 21 -10.54 -2.81 -13.11
C ILE A 21 -11.51 -1.74 -13.59
N GLY A 22 -12.78 -2.12 -13.79
CA GLY A 22 -13.80 -1.19 -14.29
C GLY A 22 -13.42 -0.53 -15.62
N GLY A 23 -12.76 -1.27 -16.51
CA GLY A 23 -12.28 -0.77 -17.81
C GLY A 23 -11.02 0.10 -17.75
N LYS A 24 -10.43 0.32 -16.57
CA LYS A 24 -9.15 1.04 -16.42
C LYS A 24 -8.00 0.06 -16.31
N ALA A 25 -6.95 0.25 -17.11
CA ALA A 25 -5.76 -0.59 -17.07
C ALA A 25 -5.01 -0.43 -15.74
N ILE A 26 -4.58 -1.56 -15.18
CA ILE A 26 -3.70 -1.56 -14.01
C ILE A 26 -2.25 -1.37 -14.49
N VAL A 27 -1.55 -0.38 -13.95
CA VAL A 27 -0.14 -0.13 -14.25
C VAL A 27 0.67 -0.19 -12.96
N ALA A 28 1.44 -1.27 -12.81
CA ALA A 28 2.37 -1.40 -11.69
C ALA A 28 3.69 -0.70 -12.02
N LYS A 29 4.11 0.24 -11.17
CA LYS A 29 5.38 0.97 -11.30
C LYS A 29 6.14 0.89 -9.97
N ARG A 30 7.47 0.86 -10.05
CA ARG A 30 8.32 1.10 -8.88
C ARG A 30 8.52 2.60 -8.77
N ILE A 31 8.18 3.17 -7.60
CA ILE A 31 8.51 4.56 -7.28
C ILE A 31 9.69 4.57 -6.32
N SER A 32 10.60 5.54 -6.50
CA SER A 32 11.79 5.69 -5.66
C SER A 32 11.64 6.80 -4.61
N GLY A 33 10.69 7.71 -4.82
CA GLY A 33 10.32 8.80 -3.93
C GLY A 33 8.83 9.12 -4.01
N THR A 34 8.31 9.82 -3.00
CA THR A 34 6.88 10.20 -2.93
C THR A 34 6.54 11.32 -3.92
N GLU A 35 7.54 12.01 -4.47
CA GLU A 35 7.40 12.96 -5.58
C GLU A 35 6.99 12.25 -6.89
N GLU A 36 7.34 10.99 -7.06
CA GLU A 36 6.97 10.16 -8.22
C GLU A 36 5.57 9.53 -8.10
N SER A 37 4.89 9.71 -6.96
CA SER A 37 3.61 9.05 -6.66
C SER A 37 2.38 9.73 -7.28
N GLY A 38 2.57 10.76 -8.10
CA GLY A 38 1.52 11.67 -8.57
C GLY A 38 0.22 10.98 -9.00
N ASP A 39 0.30 10.11 -10.01
CA ASP A 39 -0.86 9.38 -10.53
C ASP A 39 -1.06 7.99 -9.90
N CYS A 40 -0.42 7.69 -8.76
CA CYS A 40 -0.60 6.40 -8.10
C CYS A 40 -1.87 6.41 -7.25
N GLN A 41 -2.81 5.50 -7.51
CA GLN A 41 -4.00 5.36 -6.65
C GLN A 41 -3.74 4.46 -5.44
N ILE A 42 -2.81 3.51 -5.57
CA ILE A 42 -2.44 2.56 -4.52
C ILE A 42 -0.92 2.53 -4.42
N LEU A 43 -0.40 2.71 -3.22
CA LEU A 43 1.01 2.60 -2.91
C LEU A 43 1.27 1.46 -1.94
N PHE A 44 1.93 0.41 -2.44
CA PHE A 44 2.44 -0.66 -1.62
C PHE A 44 3.80 -0.29 -1.03
N LEU A 45 3.88 -0.19 0.29
CA LEU A 45 5.08 0.15 1.03
C LEU A 45 5.72 -1.11 1.60
N HIS A 46 6.96 -1.37 1.20
CA HIS A 46 7.81 -2.38 1.82
C HIS A 46 9.13 -1.70 2.17
N LEU A 47 9.24 -1.22 3.41
CA LEU A 47 10.44 -0.53 3.88
C LEU A 47 11.30 -1.50 4.68
N ALA A 48 12.59 -1.52 4.36
CA ALA A 48 13.59 -2.24 5.15
C ALA A 48 14.00 -1.48 6.43
N ASP A 49 13.66 -0.19 6.52
CA ASP A 49 14.04 0.69 7.63
C ASP A 49 12.89 1.64 8.00
N ASP A 50 12.56 1.65 9.28
CA ASP A 50 11.51 2.44 9.91
C ASP A 50 11.82 3.94 9.89
N SER A 51 13.09 4.35 9.79
CA SER A 51 13.50 5.76 9.86
C SER A 51 12.84 6.64 8.79
N ARG A 52 12.54 6.07 7.62
CA ARG A 52 11.92 6.78 6.48
C ARG A 52 10.39 6.74 6.51
N PHE A 53 9.81 5.87 7.34
CA PHE A 53 8.38 5.62 7.36
C PHE A 53 7.58 6.88 7.68
N GLY A 54 7.93 7.56 8.78
CA GLY A 54 7.20 8.74 9.23
C GLY A 54 7.21 9.87 8.18
N LYS A 55 8.35 10.06 7.50
CA LYS A 55 8.47 11.03 6.41
C LYS A 55 7.56 10.67 5.23
N ILE A 56 7.57 9.41 4.80
CA ILE A 56 6.74 8.94 3.69
C ILE A 56 5.25 9.12 4.00
N ILE A 57 4.78 8.71 5.18
CA ILE A 57 3.38 8.87 5.57
C ILE A 57 3.00 10.35 5.64
N ALA A 58 3.86 11.21 6.18
CA ALA A 58 3.62 12.66 6.21
C ALA A 58 3.53 13.27 4.80
N GLU A 59 4.38 12.84 3.86
CA GLU A 59 4.35 13.31 2.46
C GLU A 59 3.15 12.78 1.65
N LEU A 60 2.55 11.69 2.12
CA LEU A 60 1.33 11.11 1.56
C LEU A 60 0.06 11.62 2.26
N ASP A 61 0.21 12.34 3.37
CA ASP A 61 -0.92 12.89 4.11
C ASP A 61 -1.77 13.76 3.17
N LYS A 62 -3.09 13.56 3.24
CA LYS A 62 -4.09 14.22 2.38
C LYS A 62 -3.97 13.98 0.87
N LYS A 63 -3.01 13.20 0.38
CA LYS A 63 -3.01 12.74 -1.01
C LYS A 63 -4.04 11.60 -1.15
N PRO A 64 -4.83 11.54 -2.24
CA PRO A 64 -5.83 10.49 -2.46
C PRO A 64 -5.18 9.17 -2.90
N ILE A 65 -4.22 8.68 -2.11
CA ILE A 65 -3.41 7.49 -2.36
C ILE A 65 -3.63 6.50 -1.24
N LEU A 66 -4.16 5.32 -1.59
CA LEU A 66 -4.35 4.25 -0.61
C LEU A 66 -3.00 3.62 -0.27
N THR A 67 -2.60 3.65 1.00
CA THR A 67 -1.34 3.02 1.44
C THR A 67 -1.58 1.60 1.93
N VAL A 68 -0.79 0.66 1.42
CA VAL A 68 -0.89 -0.76 1.74
C VAL A 68 0.48 -1.28 2.13
N SER A 69 0.57 -2.13 3.14
CA SER A 69 1.86 -2.75 3.53
C SER A 69 1.66 -4.08 4.25
N ASP A 70 2.65 -4.96 4.17
CA ASP A 70 2.76 -6.17 5.01
C ASP A 70 3.66 -5.96 6.24
N MET A 71 4.15 -4.73 6.46
CA MET A 71 5.02 -4.43 7.60
C MET A 71 4.28 -4.59 8.94
N PRO A 72 4.93 -5.16 9.96
CA PRO A 72 4.38 -5.20 11.31
C PRO A 72 3.97 -3.81 11.82
N HIS A 73 2.85 -3.77 12.55
CA HIS A 73 2.32 -2.55 13.18
C HIS A 73 2.06 -1.36 12.22
N PHE A 74 1.92 -1.60 10.92
CA PHE A 74 1.68 -0.55 9.92
C PHE A 74 0.45 0.30 10.23
N ILE A 75 -0.67 -0.32 10.64
CA ILE A 75 -1.89 0.39 11.06
C ILE A 75 -1.63 1.37 12.21
N LYS A 76 -0.89 0.91 13.24
CA LYS A 76 -0.58 1.70 14.44
C LYS A 76 0.32 2.91 14.15
N ARG A 77 1.03 2.88 13.02
CA ARG A 77 1.95 3.94 12.61
C ARG A 77 1.31 4.94 11.64
N GLY A 78 0.02 4.81 11.34
CA GLY A 78 -0.72 5.72 10.45
C GLY A 78 -0.87 5.22 9.01
N GLY A 79 -0.47 3.97 8.72
CA GLY A 79 -0.79 3.30 7.46
C GLY A 79 -2.28 2.95 7.34
N MET A 80 -2.79 2.83 6.11
CA MET A 80 -4.23 2.63 5.87
C MET A 80 -4.64 1.15 5.87
N ILE A 81 -3.98 0.29 5.09
CA ILE A 81 -4.30 -1.15 5.05
C ILE A 81 -3.05 -1.98 5.33
N GLN A 82 -3.11 -2.85 6.32
CA GLN A 82 -2.03 -3.78 6.61
C GLN A 82 -2.43 -5.19 6.18
N PHE A 83 -1.64 -5.80 5.30
CA PHE A 83 -1.73 -7.22 5.03
C PHE A 83 -1.15 -8.01 6.19
N VAL A 84 -1.92 -9.00 6.64
CA VAL A 84 -1.56 -9.91 7.73
C VAL A 84 -1.50 -11.31 7.15
N PRO A 85 -0.31 -11.87 6.90
CA PRO A 85 -0.17 -13.25 6.48
C PRO A 85 -0.73 -14.18 7.56
N GLU A 86 -1.69 -15.03 7.20
CA GLU A 86 -2.30 -16.02 8.09
C GLU A 86 -2.27 -17.39 7.39
N GLU A 87 -1.34 -18.26 7.82
CA GLU A 87 -1.11 -19.59 7.23
C GLU A 87 -0.92 -19.57 5.69
N LYS A 88 -1.99 -19.87 4.94
CA LYS A 88 -2.01 -19.97 3.47
C LYS A 88 -2.82 -18.85 2.80
N LYS A 89 -3.28 -17.86 3.56
CA LYS A 89 -4.15 -16.78 3.08
C LYS A 89 -3.63 -15.43 3.60
N VAL A 90 -3.95 -14.38 2.85
CA VAL A 90 -3.67 -13.01 3.27
C VAL A 90 -4.95 -12.43 3.86
N ARG A 91 -4.88 -12.05 5.13
CA ARG A 91 -5.89 -11.22 5.81
C ARG A 91 -5.47 -9.76 5.75
N PHE A 92 -6.34 -8.87 6.22
CA PHE A 92 -5.97 -7.47 6.34
C PHE A 92 -6.69 -6.73 7.47
N GLU A 93 -5.98 -5.78 8.06
CA GLU A 93 -6.52 -4.77 8.97
C GLU A 93 -6.65 -3.42 8.24
N VAL A 94 -7.55 -2.57 8.72
CA VAL A 94 -7.82 -1.24 8.14
C VAL A 94 -7.74 -0.16 9.22
N ASN A 95 -7.01 0.92 8.94
CA ASN A 95 -7.14 2.21 9.63
C ASN A 95 -8.16 3.06 8.86
N LEU A 96 -9.40 3.09 9.34
CA LEU A 96 -10.45 3.83 8.65
C LEU A 96 -10.26 5.34 8.78
N THR A 97 -9.72 5.82 9.91
CA THR A 97 -9.44 7.24 10.12
C THR A 97 -8.39 7.76 9.14
N ALA A 98 -7.25 7.07 9.00
CA ALA A 98 -6.20 7.44 8.05
C ALA A 98 -6.74 7.46 6.60
N THR A 99 -7.59 6.49 6.26
CA THR A 99 -8.18 6.42 4.92
C THR A 99 -9.11 7.61 4.65
N GLN A 100 -9.93 8.00 5.64
CA GLN A 100 -10.81 9.16 5.54
C GLN A 100 -10.05 10.48 5.48
N HIS A 101 -8.94 10.62 6.22
CA HIS A 101 -8.08 11.81 6.16
C HIS A 101 -7.45 12.02 4.77
N ALA A 102 -7.18 10.93 4.04
CA ALA A 102 -6.74 10.97 2.65
C ALA A 102 -7.88 11.23 1.64
N GLY A 103 -9.11 11.46 2.10
CA GLY A 103 -10.27 11.68 1.25
C GLY A 103 -10.78 10.42 0.54
N LEU A 104 -10.33 9.23 0.98
CA LEU A 104 -10.72 7.96 0.39
C LEU A 104 -11.93 7.36 1.09
N LYS A 105 -12.83 6.77 0.30
CA LYS A 105 -13.99 6.05 0.78
C LYS A 105 -13.85 4.56 0.47
N LEU A 106 -13.73 3.74 1.50
CA LEU A 106 -13.74 2.29 1.36
C LEU A 106 -15.18 1.77 1.28
N SER A 107 -15.41 0.74 0.46
CA SER A 107 -16.71 0.10 0.37
C SER A 107 -17.02 -0.67 1.65
N SER A 108 -18.29 -0.71 2.03
CA SER A 108 -18.75 -1.52 3.18
C SER A 108 -18.43 -3.00 2.99
N GLU A 109 -18.51 -3.50 1.75
CA GLU A 109 -18.20 -4.90 1.43
C GLU A 109 -16.73 -5.24 1.68
N LEU A 110 -15.78 -4.33 1.38
CA LEU A 110 -14.38 -4.53 1.73
C LEU A 110 -14.20 -4.56 3.25
N LEU A 111 -14.83 -3.64 3.98
CA LEU A 111 -14.69 -3.56 5.44
C LEU A 111 -15.25 -4.80 6.15
N LYS A 112 -16.29 -5.44 5.62
CA LYS A 112 -16.88 -6.67 6.18
C LYS A 112 -15.91 -7.85 6.23
N VAL A 113 -14.91 -7.88 5.34
CA VAL A 113 -13.94 -8.99 5.26
C VAL A 113 -12.58 -8.67 5.89
N ALA A 114 -12.43 -7.46 6.45
CA ALA A 114 -11.27 -7.07 7.24
C ALA A 114 -11.25 -7.81 8.59
N THR A 115 -10.08 -8.19 9.08
CA THR A 115 -9.94 -8.83 10.40
C THR A 115 -10.03 -7.83 11.54
N ALA A 116 -9.70 -6.56 11.29
CA ALA A 116 -9.91 -5.46 12.22
C ALA A 116 -10.10 -4.14 11.47
N VAL A 117 -10.92 -3.26 12.04
CA VAL A 117 -11.09 -1.88 11.57
C VAL A 117 -10.84 -0.96 12.75
N ARG A 118 -9.80 -0.11 12.66
CA ARG A 118 -9.45 0.86 13.69
C ARG A 118 -9.93 2.26 13.33
N ARG A 119 -10.29 3.00 14.37
CA ARG A 119 -10.54 4.44 14.33
C ARG A 119 -9.72 5.08 15.46
N ASP A 120 -9.20 6.29 15.28
CA ASP A 120 -8.34 6.98 16.26
C ASP A 120 -9.02 7.27 17.64
N ARG A 121 -10.28 6.85 17.84
CA ARG A 121 -11.00 6.99 19.12
C ARG A 121 -10.97 5.74 20.01
N ASP A 122 -10.30 4.67 19.57
CA ASP A 122 -10.26 3.35 20.24
C ASP A 122 -8.89 3.01 20.86
#